data_AF-A0A4Y2HYB2-F1
#
_entry.id   AF-A0A4Y2HYB2-F1
#
_cell.length_a   1.000
_cell.length_b   1.000
_cell.length_c   1.000
_cell.angle_alpha   90.00
_cell.angle_beta   90.00
_cell.angle_gamma   90.00
#
_symmetry.space_group_name_H-M   'P 1'
#
loop_
_entity.id
_entity.type
_entity.pdbx_description
1 polymer ?
#
loop_
_entity_poly.entity_id
_entity_poly.type
_entity_poly.pdbx_seq_one_letter_code
_entity_poly.pdbx_strand_id
1 'polypeptide(L)'
;PFHIKLGLMKNFVKAIDCGGSGFQHLRLKFPKVSETRIKEGKFVGPQIRQLMNDPVFESKLTKKEAAAWTSFKELAKNFLGNHKEEN
;
A
#
# COMPACT_ATOMS: atom_id res chain seq x y z
N PRO A 1 -15.66 11.17 -0.42
CA PRO A 1 -14.76 10.55 -1.45
C PRO A 1 -13.49 9.85 -0.89
N PHE A 2 -13.44 9.49 0.40
CA PHE A 2 -12.28 8.85 1.04
C PHE A 2 -12.30 7.31 0.96
N HIS A 3 -13.44 6.70 0.60
CA HIS A 3 -13.64 5.25 0.62
C HIS A 3 -12.96 4.48 -0.53
N ILE A 4 -12.67 5.14 -1.66
CA ILE A 4 -11.98 4.53 -2.81
C ILE A 4 -10.53 4.13 -2.43
N LYS A 5 -9.92 4.92 -1.54
CA LYS A 5 -8.55 4.77 -1.03
C LYS A 5 -8.32 3.47 -0.27
N LEU A 6 -9.33 3.01 0.46
CA LEU A 6 -9.26 1.79 1.28
C LEU A 6 -9.39 0.52 0.42
N GLY A 7 -10.20 0.58 -0.64
CA GLY A 7 -10.43 -0.56 -1.54
C GLY A 7 -9.21 -0.95 -2.37
N LEU A 8 -8.46 0.04 -2.86
CA LEU A 8 -7.27 -0.19 -3.70
C LEU A 8 -6.15 -0.89 -2.93
N MET A 9 -5.84 -0.43 -1.72
CA MET A 9 -4.80 -1.04 -0.88
C MET A 9 -5.20 -2.46 -0.46
N LYS A 10 -6.47 -2.67 -0.14
CA LYS A 10 -7.03 -4.00 0.15
C LYS A 10 -6.85 -4.98 -1.00
N ASN A 11 -7.10 -4.54 -2.24
CA ASN A 11 -6.92 -5.40 -3.40
C ASN A 11 -5.44 -5.70 -3.66
N PHE A 12 -4.56 -4.71 -3.48
CA PHE A 12 -3.12 -4.90 -3.63
C PHE A 12 -2.57 -5.91 -2.61
N VAL A 13 -2.92 -5.78 -1.34
CA VAL A 13 -2.42 -6.70 -0.30
C VAL A 13 -2.98 -8.11 -0.46
N LYS A 14 -4.23 -8.25 -0.96
CA LYS A 14 -4.77 -9.57 -1.33
C LYS A 14 -4.04 -10.23 -2.51
N ALA A 15 -3.44 -9.43 -3.39
CA ALA A 15 -2.69 -9.92 -4.54
C ALA A 15 -1.22 -10.20 -4.22
N ILE A 16 -0.72 -9.68 -3.10
CA ILE A 16 0.60 -10.02 -2.56
C ILE A 16 0.57 -11.43 -1.97
N ASP A 17 1.66 -12.17 -2.19
CA ASP A 17 1.83 -13.46 -1.55
C ASP A 17 2.03 -13.29 -0.03
N CYS A 18 1.18 -13.93 0.78
CA CYS A 18 1.24 -13.84 2.24
C CYS A 18 2.52 -14.46 2.85
N GLY A 19 3.17 -15.38 2.14
CA GLY A 19 4.48 -15.93 2.47
C GLY A 19 5.65 -15.17 1.85
N GLY A 20 5.36 -14.26 0.91
CA GLY A 20 6.31 -13.48 0.16
C GLY A 20 7.04 -12.44 0.99
N SER A 21 8.23 -12.06 0.51
CA SER A 21 9.07 -11.05 1.16
C SER A 21 8.39 -9.68 1.26
N GLY A 22 7.49 -9.33 0.32
CA GLY A 22 6.68 -8.12 0.39
C GLY A 22 5.76 -8.09 1.62
N PHE A 23 5.03 -9.18 1.87
CA PHE A 23 4.16 -9.28 3.05
C PHE A 23 4.95 -9.30 4.36
N GLN A 24 6.10 -9.98 4.39
CA GLN A 24 6.98 -9.96 5.55
C GLN A 24 7.53 -8.55 5.83
N HIS A 25 7.87 -7.77 4.80
CA HIS A 25 8.28 -6.38 4.96
C HIS A 25 7.17 -5.52 5.56
N LEU A 26 5.90 -5.71 5.14
CA LEU A 26 4.76 -4.99 5.72
C LEU A 26 4.61 -5.24 7.23
N ARG A 27 4.79 -6.50 7.68
CA ARG A 27 4.76 -6.86 9.10
C ARG A 27 5.86 -6.19 9.89
N LEU A 28 7.08 -6.15 9.34
CA LEU A 28 8.24 -5.52 9.97
C LEU A 28 8.15 -3.99 9.98
N LYS A 29 7.62 -3.39 8.91
CA LYS A 29 7.47 -1.93 8.78
C LYS A 29 6.40 -1.38 9.71
N PHE A 30 5.32 -2.14 9.92
CA PHE A 30 4.18 -1.75 10.73
C PHE A 30 3.95 -2.72 11.89
N PRO A 31 4.88 -2.85 12.85
CA PRO A 31 4.77 -3.83 13.93
C PRO A 31 3.58 -3.55 14.87
N LYS A 32 3.10 -2.30 14.91
CA LYS A 32 1.91 -1.89 15.67
C LYS A 32 0.59 -2.20 14.95
N VAL A 33 0.63 -2.62 13.68
CA VAL A 33 -0.55 -3.00 12.91
C VAL A 33 -0.66 -4.52 12.96
N SER A 34 -1.78 -5.02 13.49
CA SER A 34 -2.03 -6.46 13.57
C SER A 34 -1.98 -7.10 12.19
N GLU A 35 -1.48 -8.33 12.11
CA GLU A 35 -1.39 -9.08 10.85
C GLU A 35 -2.74 -9.15 10.12
N THR A 36 -3.85 -9.32 10.86
CA THR A 36 -5.21 -9.30 10.29
C THR A 36 -5.51 -7.99 9.56
N ARG A 37 -5.14 -6.85 10.13
CA ARG A 37 -5.33 -5.54 9.50
C ARG A 37 -4.46 -5.37 8.26
N ILE A 38 -3.24 -5.90 8.30
CA ILE A 38 -2.34 -5.94 7.14
C ILE A 38 -2.98 -6.79 6.03
N LYS A 39 -3.42 -8.03 6.32
CA LYS A 39 -4.10 -8.93 5.36
C LYS A 39 -5.37 -8.33 4.78
N GLU A 40 -6.14 -7.61 5.58
CA GLU A 40 -7.33 -6.89 5.13
C GLU A 40 -7.00 -5.63 4.31
N GLY A 41 -5.72 -5.25 4.21
CA GLY A 41 -5.24 -4.03 3.59
C GLY A 41 -5.81 -2.76 4.21
N LYS A 42 -6.12 -2.80 5.52
CA LYS A 42 -6.62 -1.67 6.28
C LYS A 42 -5.46 -0.77 6.71
N PHE A 43 -5.03 0.06 5.76
CA PHE A 43 -4.01 1.08 5.98
C PHE A 43 -4.63 2.47 6.00
N VAL A 44 -4.07 3.37 6.82
CA VAL A 44 -4.42 4.79 6.79
C VAL A 44 -3.56 5.54 5.78
N GLY A 45 -4.03 6.69 5.30
CA GLY A 45 -3.32 7.52 4.32
C GLY A 45 -1.82 7.73 4.61
N PRO A 46 -1.42 8.08 5.84
CA PRO A 46 0.00 8.21 6.20
C PRO A 46 0.82 6.93 6.06
N GLN A 47 0.25 5.76 6.34
CA GLN A 47 0.95 4.48 6.18
C GLN A 47 1.15 4.12 4.71
N ILE A 48 0.12 4.36 3.88
CA ILE A 48 0.22 4.18 2.43
C ILE A 48 1.29 5.11 1.87
N ARG A 49 1.31 6.39 2.27
CA ARG A 49 2.31 7.37 1.83
C ARG A 49 3.73 6.99 2.28
N GLN A 50 3.90 6.43 3.47
CA GLN A 50 5.19 5.89 3.91
C GLN A 50 5.64 4.71 3.05
N LEU A 51 4.72 3.81 2.70
CA LEU A 51 5.01 2.65 1.87
C LEU A 51 5.36 3.04 0.43
N MET A 52 4.67 4.04 -0.14
CA MET A 52 4.96 4.58 -1.48
C MET A 52 6.36 5.19 -1.60
N ASN A 53 6.91 5.67 -0.47
CA ASN A 53 8.26 6.24 -0.41
C ASN A 53 9.31 5.25 0.13
N ASP A 54 8.97 3.96 0.28
CA ASP A 54 9.88 2.94 0.77
C ASP A 54 10.47 2.12 -0.40
N PRO A 55 11.68 2.43 -0.90
CA PRO A 55 12.29 1.68 -1.99
C PRO A 55 12.64 0.24 -1.58
N VAL A 56 12.84 -0.01 -0.28
CA VAL A 56 13.12 -1.36 0.22
C VAL A 56 11.88 -2.22 0.01
N PHE A 57 10.69 -1.69 0.28
CA PHE A 57 9.45 -2.44 0.04
C PHE A 57 9.34 -2.88 -1.43
N GLU A 58 9.58 -1.98 -2.37
CA GLU A 58 9.52 -2.29 -3.81
C GLU A 58 10.54 -3.36 -4.23
N SER A 59 11.74 -3.33 -3.64
CA SER A 59 12.77 -4.35 -3.87
C SER A 59 12.39 -5.74 -3.34
N LYS A 60 11.46 -5.82 -2.38
CA LYS A 60 10.97 -7.08 -1.79
C LYS A 60 9.78 -7.66 -2.54
N LEU A 61 9.23 -6.95 -3.52
CA LEU A 61 8.14 -7.43 -4.36
C LEU A 61 8.67 -8.30 -5.51
N THR A 62 7.92 -9.32 -5.88
CA THR A 62 8.15 -10.05 -7.14
C THR A 62 7.87 -9.14 -8.33
N LYS A 63 8.34 -9.51 -9.53
CA LYS A 63 8.11 -8.72 -10.76
C LYS A 63 6.62 -8.39 -10.99
N LYS A 64 5.73 -9.34 -10.72
CA LYS A 64 4.27 -9.17 -10.88
C LYS A 64 3.70 -8.21 -9.83
N GLU A 65 4.12 -8.35 -8.58
CA GLU A 65 3.69 -7.46 -7.50
C GLU A 65 4.25 -6.04 -7.67
N ALA A 66 5.49 -5.89 -8.14
CA ALA A 66 6.11 -4.60 -8.42
C ALA A 66 5.40 -3.85 -9.56
N ALA A 67 4.96 -4.57 -10.60
CA ALA A 67 4.12 -4.00 -11.65
C ALA A 67 2.76 -3.52 -11.09
N ALA A 68 2.10 -4.36 -10.27
CA ALA A 68 0.86 -3.97 -9.61
C ALA A 68 1.06 -2.79 -8.64
N TRP A 69 2.19 -2.72 -7.95
CA TRP A 69 2.56 -1.63 -7.05
C TRP A 69 2.79 -0.32 -7.79
N THR A 70 3.43 -0.37 -8.96
CA THR A 70 3.59 0.81 -9.82
C THR A 70 2.24 1.35 -10.26
N SER A 71 1.34 0.50 -10.74
CA SER A 71 -0.04 0.90 -11.08
C SER A 71 -0.79 1.46 -9.87
N PHE A 72 -0.61 0.84 -8.69
CA PHE A 72 -1.16 1.37 -7.45
C PHE A 72 -0.62 2.76 -7.13
N LYS A 73 0.70 2.99 -7.24
CA LYS A 73 1.32 4.30 -6.96
C LYS A 73 0.76 5.39 -7.86
N GLU A 74 0.57 5.12 -9.15
CA GLU A 74 0.01 6.09 -10.09
C GLU A 74 -1.44 6.44 -9.77
N LEU A 75 -2.28 5.44 -9.50
CA LEU A 75 -3.65 5.67 -9.04
C LEU A 75 -3.65 6.43 -7.71
N ALA A 76 -2.85 5.97 -6.75
CA ALA A 76 -2.75 6.55 -5.42
C ALA A 76 -2.29 8.01 -5.48
N LYS A 77 -1.34 8.38 -6.35
CA LYS A 77 -0.95 9.79 -6.59
C LYS A 77 -2.12 10.64 -7.08
N ASN A 78 -2.94 10.12 -8.01
CA ASN A 78 -4.12 10.84 -8.49
C ASN A 78 -5.19 11.01 -7.40
N PHE A 79 -5.32 10.05 -6.47
CA PHE A 79 -6.25 10.11 -5.33
C PHE A 79 -5.69 10.80 -4.07
N LEU A 80 -4.37 10.89 -3.92
CA LEU A 80 -3.64 11.55 -2.82
C LEU A 80 -3.12 12.93 -3.21
N GLY A 81 -3.23 13.29 -4.48
CA GLY A 81 -2.75 14.55 -5.04
C GLY A 81 -3.27 15.71 -4.21
N ASN A 82 -2.35 16.59 -3.83
CA ASN A 82 -2.61 17.81 -3.08
C ASN A 82 -3.42 18.82 -3.93
N HIS A 83 -4.66 18.51 -4.31
CA HIS A 83 -5.59 19.60 -4.53
C HIS A 83 -5.90 20.14 -3.15
N LYS A 84 -5.16 21.19 -2.77
CA LYS A 84 -5.70 22.22 -1.90
C LYS A 84 -6.89 22.75 -2.68
N GLU A 85 -8.08 22.15 -2.51
CA GLU A 85 -9.31 22.81 -2.91
C GLU A 85 -9.30 24.10 -2.10
N GLU A 86 -9.04 25.21 -2.79
CA GLU A 86 -9.12 26.55 -2.23
C GLU A 86 -10.58 26.74 -1.82
N ASN A 87 -10.80 26.74 -0.51
CA ASN A 87 -12.09 27.07 0.10
C ASN A 87 -12.41 28.55 -0.09
#